data_AF-A0A839PWY9-F1
#
_entry.id   AF-A0A839PWY9-F1
#
_cell.length_a   1.000
_cell.length_b   1.000
_cell.length_c   1.000
_cell.angle_alpha   90.00
_cell.angle_beta   90.00
_cell.angle_gamma   90.00
#
_symmetry.space_group_name_H-M   'P 1'
#
loop_
_entity.id
_entity.type
_entity.pdbx_description
1 polymer ?
#
loop_
_entity_poly.entity_id
_entity_poly.type
_entity_poly.pdbx_seq_one_letter_code
_entity_poly.pdbx_strand_id
1 'polypeptide(L)'
;MTRRRPWVRGGLPFLRSGPLWRVHTKALPRLDEFVAQHGYRRIELDGRRMTSRDAAHAELKRAFELPEWCGANWDAFDDGLGHFVSAHDGELVAVVWLHADEAARLAPATAVEVGWALLLCTTGGMPSLPTRSTLHVDLDVFAVGDGPDFDGPDGDDPDAPAHEDDGS
;
A
#
# COMPACT_ATOMS: atom_id res chain seq x y z
N MET A 1 4.08 -17.42 -16.91
CA MET A 1 3.64 -18.08 -15.67
C MET A 1 3.28 -16.95 -14.71
N THR A 2 2.00 -16.78 -14.39
CA THR A 2 1.55 -15.78 -13.40
C THR A 2 2.18 -16.13 -12.06
N ARG A 3 2.98 -15.22 -11.49
CA ARG A 3 3.53 -15.42 -10.14
C ARG A 3 2.36 -15.35 -9.17
N ARG A 4 2.15 -16.40 -8.39
CA ARG A 4 1.11 -16.41 -7.36
C ARG A 4 1.44 -15.32 -6.33
N ARG A 5 0.49 -14.40 -6.09
CA ARG A 5 0.59 -13.41 -5.02
C ARG A 5 0.97 -14.08 -3.69
N PRO A 6 2.04 -13.63 -3.01
CA PRO A 6 2.53 -14.30 -1.82
C PRO A 6 1.59 -14.12 -0.65
N TRP A 7 1.65 -15.06 0.29
CA TRP A 7 0.89 -14.97 1.53
C TRP A 7 1.57 -13.97 2.48
N VAL A 8 1.11 -12.72 2.45
CA VAL A 8 1.71 -11.61 3.21
C VAL A 8 1.89 -11.94 4.69
N ARG A 9 0.85 -12.40 5.39
CA ARG A 9 0.96 -12.78 6.82
C ARG A 9 1.87 -13.98 7.10
N GLY A 10 2.17 -14.79 6.08
CA GLY A 10 3.16 -15.86 6.22
C GLY A 10 4.59 -15.35 6.26
N GLY A 11 4.89 -14.28 5.49
CA GLY A 11 6.21 -13.63 5.48
C GLY A 11 6.36 -12.49 6.49
N LEU A 12 5.26 -11.87 6.88
CA LEU A 12 5.19 -10.75 7.83
C LEU A 12 4.16 -11.08 8.92
N PRO A 13 4.49 -12.00 9.85
CA PRO A 13 3.53 -12.56 10.81
C PRO A 13 3.05 -11.58 11.88
N PHE A 14 3.72 -10.43 12.03
CA PHE A 14 3.28 -9.37 12.92
C PHE A 14 2.04 -8.62 12.41
N LEU A 15 1.73 -8.71 11.12
CA LEU A 15 0.57 -8.05 10.53
C LEU A 15 -0.74 -8.73 10.97
N ARG A 16 -1.64 -7.94 11.56
CA ARG A 16 -2.90 -8.43 12.14
C ARG A 16 -4.02 -8.52 11.11
N SER A 17 -4.17 -7.49 10.27
CA SER A 17 -5.26 -7.40 9.30
C SER A 17 -4.85 -6.67 8.00
N GLY A 18 -5.47 -7.10 6.91
CA GLY A 18 -5.48 -6.41 5.60
C GLY A 18 -6.92 -6.06 5.21
N PRO A 19 -7.18 -5.55 3.99
CA PRO A 19 -6.31 -5.55 2.81
C PRO A 19 -5.31 -4.39 2.72
N LEU A 20 -5.46 -3.36 3.57
CA LEU A 20 -4.45 -2.33 3.78
C LEU A 20 -3.56 -2.76 4.95
N TRP A 21 -2.34 -3.18 4.66
CA TRP A 21 -1.40 -3.64 5.67
C TRP A 21 -0.78 -2.43 6.39
N ARG A 22 -1.09 -2.26 7.67
CA ARG A 22 -0.55 -1.15 8.48
C ARG A 22 0.73 -1.61 9.15
N VAL A 23 1.86 -1.13 8.66
CA VAL A 23 3.21 -1.54 9.06
C VAL A 23 3.83 -0.45 9.92
N HIS A 24 4.28 -0.76 11.12
CA HIS A 24 5.03 0.20 11.91
C HIS A 24 6.38 0.48 11.24
N THR A 25 6.86 1.73 11.25
CA THR A 25 8.21 2.10 10.75
C THR A 25 9.34 1.17 11.21
N LYS A 26 9.31 0.65 12.45
CA LYS A 26 10.27 -0.33 12.98
C LYS A 26 10.31 -1.64 12.18
N ALA A 27 9.21 -2.02 11.53
CA ALA A 27 9.10 -3.20 10.67
C ALA A 27 9.50 -2.92 9.21
N LEU A 28 9.81 -1.68 8.82
CA LEU A 28 10.14 -1.33 7.44
C LEU A 28 11.28 -2.19 6.84
N PRO A 29 12.39 -2.50 7.55
CA PRO A 29 13.41 -3.38 7.00
C PRO A 29 12.90 -4.79 6.66
N ARG A 30 11.98 -5.35 7.46
CA ARG A 30 11.37 -6.66 7.19
C ARG A 30 10.41 -6.59 6.00
N LEU A 31 9.66 -5.50 5.88
CA LEU A 31 8.82 -5.24 4.70
C LEU A 31 9.69 -5.17 3.43
N ASP A 32 10.80 -4.42 3.48
CA ASP A 32 11.71 -4.27 2.34
C ASP A 32 12.31 -5.62 1.92
N GLU A 33 12.73 -6.44 2.89
CA GLU A 33 13.19 -7.81 2.63
C GLU A 33 12.10 -8.67 1.99
N PHE A 34 10.87 -8.63 2.53
CA PHE A 34 9.73 -9.37 1.97
C PHE A 34 9.42 -8.96 0.52
N VAL A 35 9.37 -7.65 0.26
CA VAL A 35 9.12 -7.07 -1.08
C VAL A 35 10.20 -7.52 -2.06
N ALA A 36 11.48 -7.44 -1.67
CA ALA A 36 12.61 -7.85 -2.50
C ALA A 36 12.62 -9.36 -2.76
N GLN A 37 12.43 -10.18 -1.71
CA GLN A 37 12.44 -11.64 -1.78
C GLN A 37 11.41 -12.19 -2.77
N HIS A 38 10.23 -11.57 -2.83
CA HIS A 38 9.14 -12.01 -3.70
C HIS A 38 9.17 -11.33 -5.09
N GLY A 39 10.13 -10.43 -5.31
CA GLY A 39 10.34 -9.75 -6.59
C GLY A 39 9.18 -8.84 -6.96
N TYR A 40 8.62 -8.13 -5.97
CA TYR A 40 7.64 -7.08 -6.21
C TYR A 40 8.26 -5.91 -6.98
N ARG A 41 7.47 -5.29 -7.87
CA ARG A 41 7.68 -3.89 -8.23
C ARG A 41 7.24 -3.03 -7.06
N ARG A 42 8.17 -2.30 -6.47
CA ARG A 42 7.87 -1.33 -5.41
C ARG A 42 7.42 0.00 -6.01
N ILE A 43 6.25 0.48 -5.61
CA ILE A 43 5.78 1.85 -5.83
C ILE A 43 5.80 2.56 -4.49
N GLU A 44 6.55 3.65 -4.38
CA GLU A 44 6.71 4.38 -3.13
C GLU A 44 5.94 5.70 -3.14
N LEU A 45 5.06 5.86 -2.14
CA LEU A 45 4.33 7.10 -1.87
C LEU A 45 4.87 7.71 -0.58
N ASP A 46 5.04 9.03 -0.54
CA ASP A 46 5.39 9.78 0.68
C ASP A 46 4.20 10.60 1.19
N GLY A 47 3.61 10.14 2.29
CA GLY A 47 2.46 10.75 2.94
C GLY A 47 2.70 12.18 3.42
N ARG A 48 3.95 12.59 3.69
CA ARG A 48 4.28 13.98 4.04
C ARG A 48 4.04 14.94 2.87
N ARG A 49 4.02 14.43 1.64
CA ARG A 49 3.73 15.19 0.41
C ARG A 49 2.23 15.28 0.14
N MET A 50 1.39 14.50 0.83
CA MET A 50 -0.05 14.41 0.61
C MET A 50 -0.85 15.36 1.51
N THR A 51 -0.54 16.66 1.44
CA THR A 51 -1.10 17.68 2.35
C THR A 51 -2.46 18.24 1.93
N SER A 52 -2.92 17.87 0.74
CA SER A 52 -4.22 18.25 0.17
C SER A 52 -4.61 17.24 -0.91
N ARG A 53 -5.85 17.32 -1.40
CA ARG A 53 -6.29 16.49 -2.54
C ARG A 53 -5.37 16.64 -3.76
N ASP A 54 -5.03 17.87 -4.14
CA ASP A 54 -4.15 18.12 -5.29
C ASP A 54 -2.75 17.57 -5.07
N ALA A 55 -2.20 17.73 -3.86
CA ALA A 55 -0.87 17.23 -3.53
C ALA A 55 -0.82 15.70 -3.50
N ALA A 56 -1.90 15.05 -3.04
CA ALA A 56 -2.02 13.59 -3.10
C ALA A 56 -2.09 13.07 -4.53
N HIS A 57 -2.85 13.72 -5.43
CA HIS A 57 -2.88 13.33 -6.84
C HIS A 57 -1.54 13.56 -7.54
N ALA A 58 -0.83 14.64 -7.20
CA ALA A 58 0.52 14.88 -7.71
C ALA A 58 1.50 13.78 -7.26
N GLU A 59 1.39 13.32 -6.01
CA GLU A 59 2.21 12.24 -5.49
C GLU A 59 1.88 10.88 -6.12
N LEU A 60 0.59 10.57 -6.30
CA LEU A 60 0.14 9.38 -7.03
C LEU A 60 0.64 9.38 -8.48
N LYS A 61 0.48 10.51 -9.19
CA LYS A 61 0.98 10.70 -10.54
C LYS A 61 2.48 10.48 -10.64
N ARG A 62 3.25 11.03 -9.69
CA ARG A 62 4.71 10.84 -9.62
C ARG A 62 5.06 9.37 -9.40
N ALA A 63 4.45 8.72 -8.41
CA ALA A 63 4.84 7.38 -7.97
C ALA A 63 4.48 6.29 -8.97
N PHE A 64 3.32 6.41 -9.62
CA PHE A 64 2.87 5.49 -10.67
C PHE A 64 3.34 5.91 -12.07
N GLU A 65 4.14 6.97 -12.19
CA GLU A 65 4.61 7.52 -13.46
C GLU A 65 3.46 7.78 -14.45
N LEU A 66 2.34 8.30 -13.94
CA LEU A 66 1.12 8.47 -14.74
C LEU A 66 1.32 9.54 -15.83
N PRO A 67 0.61 9.41 -16.96
CA PRO A 67 0.75 10.32 -18.09
C PRO A 67 0.57 11.81 -17.74
N GLU A 68 1.20 12.70 -18.52
CA GLU A 68 1.14 14.15 -18.27
C GLU A 68 -0.29 14.71 -18.28
N TRP A 69 -1.18 14.14 -19.09
CA TRP A 69 -2.59 14.55 -19.16
C TRP A 69 -3.40 14.18 -17.90
N CYS A 70 -2.89 13.28 -17.04
CA CYS A 70 -3.56 12.86 -15.81
C CYS A 70 -3.71 14.08 -14.87
N GLY A 71 -4.96 14.51 -14.65
CA GLY A 71 -5.33 15.62 -13.79
C GLY A 71 -5.47 15.23 -12.31
N ALA A 72 -5.81 16.21 -11.48
CA ALA A 72 -6.00 16.05 -10.04
C ALA A 72 -7.44 15.62 -9.68
N ASN A 73 -7.89 14.49 -10.22
CA ASN A 73 -9.16 13.88 -9.85
C ASN A 73 -9.13 12.34 -10.03
N TRP A 74 -10.09 11.66 -9.41
CA TRP A 74 -10.15 10.20 -9.40
C TRP A 74 -10.42 9.58 -10.77
N ASP A 75 -11.25 10.20 -11.62
CA ASP A 75 -11.49 9.71 -12.98
C ASP A 75 -10.19 9.70 -13.80
N ALA A 76 -9.41 10.78 -13.71
CA ALA A 76 -8.12 10.88 -14.39
C ALA A 76 -7.09 9.90 -13.81
N PHE A 77 -7.10 9.67 -12.49
CA PHE A 77 -6.28 8.66 -11.84
C PHE A 77 -6.62 7.26 -12.34
N ASP A 78 -7.90 6.91 -12.42
CA ASP A 78 -8.37 5.60 -12.89
C ASP A 78 -7.99 5.37 -14.36
N ASP A 79 -8.15 6.38 -15.22
CA ASP A 79 -7.70 6.33 -16.62
C ASP A 79 -6.18 6.17 -16.71
N GLY A 80 -5.43 6.95 -15.92
CA GLY A 80 -3.97 6.89 -15.88
C GLY A 80 -3.47 5.54 -15.38
N LEU A 81 -4.11 4.97 -14.36
CA LEU A 81 -3.78 3.66 -13.82
C LEU A 81 -4.05 2.55 -14.84
N GLY A 82 -5.04 2.72 -15.72
CA GLY A 82 -5.24 1.87 -16.90
C GLY A 82 -3.99 1.74 -17.76
N HIS A 83 -3.26 2.84 -17.97
CA HIS A 83 -1.97 2.82 -18.67
C HIS A 83 -0.89 2.08 -17.88
N PHE A 84 -0.81 2.32 -16.57
CA PHE A 84 0.13 1.61 -15.69
C PHE A 84 -0.10 0.09 -15.74
N VAL A 85 -1.34 -0.37 -15.57
CA VAL A 85 -1.66 -1.80 -15.63
C VAL A 85 -1.38 -2.40 -17.01
N SER A 86 -1.62 -1.65 -18.08
CA SER A 86 -1.26 -2.10 -19.43
C SER A 86 0.25 -2.27 -19.62
N ALA A 87 1.06 -1.39 -19.02
CA ALA A 87 2.51 -1.45 -19.08
C ALA A 87 3.12 -2.53 -18.17
N HIS A 88 2.41 -2.92 -17.11
CA HIS A 88 2.89 -3.82 -16.06
C HIS A 88 2.03 -5.08 -15.93
N ASP A 89 1.39 -5.52 -17.01
CA ASP A 89 0.49 -6.68 -16.99
C ASP A 89 1.16 -7.94 -16.43
N GLY A 90 0.49 -8.57 -15.47
CA GLY A 90 0.94 -9.76 -14.75
C GLY A 90 2.08 -9.52 -13.74
N GLU A 91 2.47 -8.26 -13.49
CA GLU A 91 3.42 -7.92 -12.44
C GLU A 91 2.78 -7.95 -11.04
N LEU A 92 3.63 -8.23 -10.06
CA LEU A 92 3.31 -8.19 -8.64
C LEU A 92 3.80 -6.83 -8.09
N VAL A 93 2.89 -6.00 -7.60
CA VAL A 93 3.12 -4.59 -7.22
C VAL A 93 2.91 -4.38 -5.72
N ALA A 94 3.90 -3.79 -5.06
CA ALA A 94 3.83 -3.39 -3.65
C ALA A 94 3.78 -1.88 -3.59
N VAL A 95 2.63 -1.33 -3.22
CA VAL A 95 2.52 0.10 -2.91
C VAL A 95 2.94 0.28 -1.46
N VAL A 96 4.07 0.96 -1.25
CA VAL A 96 4.59 1.27 0.08
C VAL A 96 4.37 2.76 0.34
N TRP A 97 3.34 3.04 1.12
CA TRP A 97 2.93 4.39 1.49
C TRP A 97 3.61 4.78 2.80
N LEU A 98 4.79 5.38 2.69
CA LEU A 98 5.56 5.89 3.81
C LEU A 98 4.87 7.08 4.46
N HIS A 99 4.99 7.20 5.77
CA HIS A 99 4.43 8.31 6.55
C HIS A 99 2.91 8.46 6.37
N ALA A 100 2.18 7.34 6.33
CA ALA A 100 0.73 7.33 6.14
C ALA A 100 -0.02 8.01 7.31
N ASP A 101 0.54 7.94 8.52
CA ASP A 101 0.12 8.67 9.71
C ASP A 101 0.18 10.19 9.51
N GLU A 102 1.25 10.70 8.90
CA GLU A 102 1.38 12.13 8.58
C GLU A 102 0.37 12.57 7.52
N ALA A 103 0.12 11.76 6.49
CA ALA A 103 -0.94 12.06 5.53
C ALA A 103 -2.32 12.13 6.20
N ALA A 104 -2.63 11.17 7.08
CA ALA A 104 -3.86 11.15 7.85
C ALA A 104 -4.00 12.36 8.79
N ARG A 105 -2.89 12.84 9.35
CA ARG A 105 -2.85 14.04 10.20
C ARG A 105 -3.03 15.34 9.40
N LEU A 106 -2.40 15.43 8.23
CA LEU A 106 -2.37 16.64 7.41
C LEU A 106 -3.62 16.82 6.55
N ALA A 107 -4.13 15.74 5.96
CA ALA A 107 -5.29 15.75 5.08
C ALA A 107 -6.16 14.49 5.29
N PRO A 108 -6.90 14.38 6.43
CA PRO A 108 -7.59 13.16 6.83
C PRO A 108 -8.54 12.59 5.78
N ALA A 109 -9.42 13.43 5.21
CA ALA A 109 -10.37 13.00 4.19
C ALA A 109 -9.64 12.49 2.92
N THR A 110 -8.57 13.18 2.52
CA THR A 110 -7.76 12.78 1.37
C THR A 110 -7.02 11.48 1.62
N ALA A 111 -6.46 11.26 2.82
CA ALA A 111 -5.81 10.00 3.17
C ALA A 111 -6.79 8.81 3.09
N VAL A 112 -8.03 9.00 3.55
CA VAL A 112 -9.10 7.99 3.39
C VAL A 112 -9.40 7.72 1.92
N GLU A 113 -9.55 8.77 1.09
CA GLU A 113 -9.79 8.64 -0.35
C GLU A 113 -8.65 7.88 -1.05
N VAL A 114 -7.39 8.20 -0.75
CA VAL A 114 -6.21 7.50 -1.30
C VAL A 114 -6.19 6.02 -0.92
N GLY A 115 -6.41 5.72 0.37
CA GLY A 115 -6.48 4.34 0.83
C GLY A 115 -7.59 3.55 0.13
N TRP A 116 -8.77 4.14 -0.01
CA TRP A 116 -9.88 3.53 -0.73
C TRP A 116 -9.56 3.28 -2.21
N ALA A 117 -9.02 4.27 -2.91
CA ALA A 117 -8.66 4.16 -4.32
C ALA A 117 -7.64 3.05 -4.56
N LEU A 118 -6.56 3.00 -3.76
CA LEU A 118 -5.55 1.95 -3.87
C LEU A 118 -6.13 0.55 -3.58
N LEU A 119 -7.06 0.44 -2.64
CA LEU A 119 -7.73 -0.83 -2.33
C LEU A 119 -8.69 -1.28 -3.43
N LEU A 120 -9.36 -0.38 -4.14
CA LEU A 120 -10.14 -0.74 -5.32
C LEU A 120 -9.29 -1.40 -6.40
N CYS A 121 -8.04 -0.94 -6.57
CA CYS A 121 -7.10 -1.57 -7.50
C CYS A 121 -6.80 -3.03 -7.09
N THR A 122 -6.77 -3.34 -5.79
CA THR A 122 -6.50 -4.70 -5.31
C THR A 122 -7.62 -5.70 -5.61
N THR A 123 -8.85 -5.23 -5.85
CA THR A 123 -10.01 -6.08 -6.14
C THR A 123 -10.28 -6.26 -7.64
N GLY A 124 -9.41 -5.72 -8.50
CA GLY A 124 -9.53 -5.81 -9.96
C GLY A 124 -10.60 -4.88 -10.55
N GLY A 125 -11.18 -3.99 -9.73
CA GLY A 125 -12.08 -2.94 -10.20
C GLY A 125 -11.28 -1.82 -10.85
N MET A 126 -10.98 -1.96 -12.15
CA MET A 126 -10.37 -0.90 -12.95
C MET A 126 -11.45 -0.31 -13.87
N PRO A 127 -12.03 0.85 -13.56
CA PRO A 127 -13.14 1.42 -14.33
C PRO A 127 -12.79 1.71 -15.79
N SER A 128 -11.53 2.08 -16.05
CA SER A 128 -11.01 2.49 -17.36
C SER A 128 -10.64 1.34 -18.29
N LEU A 129 -10.51 0.11 -17.77
CA LEU A 129 -10.28 -1.06 -18.61
C LEU A 129 -11.60 -1.62 -19.14
N PRO A 130 -11.66 -2.12 -20.39
CA PRO A 130 -12.84 -2.79 -20.91
C PRO A 130 -13.28 -3.93 -19.97
N THR A 131 -14.57 -4.15 -19.78
CA THR A 131 -15.13 -5.18 -18.88
C THR A 131 -14.69 -6.61 -19.23
N ARG A 132 -14.07 -6.82 -20.40
CA ARG A 132 -13.49 -8.09 -20.87
C ARG A 132 -11.96 -8.09 -20.88
N SER A 133 -11.32 -7.08 -20.32
CA SER A 133 -9.87 -7.02 -20.23
C SER A 133 -9.35 -8.20 -19.41
N THR A 134 -8.23 -8.76 -19.85
CA THR A 134 -7.48 -9.78 -19.10
C THR A 134 -6.24 -9.18 -18.43
N LEU A 135 -5.97 -7.90 -18.69
CA LEU A 135 -4.86 -7.18 -18.10
C LEU A 135 -5.08 -6.99 -16.61
N HIS A 136 -4.06 -7.27 -15.82
CA HIS A 136 -4.12 -7.15 -14.37
C HIS A 136 -2.75 -6.90 -13.77
N VAL A 137 -2.74 -6.35 -12.56
CA VAL A 137 -1.59 -6.37 -11.65
C VAL A 137 -2.06 -6.99 -10.34
N ASP A 138 -1.19 -7.76 -9.70
CA ASP A 138 -1.43 -8.21 -8.33
C ASP A 138 -0.90 -7.15 -7.37
N LEU A 139 -1.77 -6.46 -6.65
CA LEU A 139 -1.39 -5.31 -5.82
C LEU A 139 -1.54 -5.58 -4.33
N ASP A 140 -0.48 -5.31 -3.55
CA ASP A 140 -0.48 -5.22 -2.10
C ASP A 140 -0.21 -3.77 -1.65
N VAL A 141 -1.00 -3.26 -0.70
CA VAL A 141 -0.83 -1.91 -0.16
C VAL A 141 -0.32 -2.00 1.28
N PHE A 142 0.84 -1.39 1.53
CA PHE A 142 1.47 -1.27 2.84
C PHE A 142 1.48 0.20 3.26
N ALA A 143 0.62 0.57 4.21
CA ALA A 143 0.68 1.87 4.87
C ALA A 143 1.71 1.80 5.99
N VAL A 144 2.81 2.55 5.86
CA VAL A 144 3.89 2.59 6.83
C VAL A 144 3.78 3.87 7.65
N GLY A 145 3.81 3.75 8.97
CA GLY A 145 3.70 4.89 9.87
C GLY A 145 4.03 4.54 11.31
N ASP A 146 3.84 5.51 12.20
CA ASP A 146 4.07 5.37 13.64
C ASP A 146 2.74 5.42 14.42
N GLY A 147 2.77 4.86 15.63
CA GLY A 147 1.64 4.88 16.56
C GLY A 147 0.87 3.55 16.66
N PRO A 148 -0.14 3.49 17.54
CA PRO A 148 -0.79 2.24 17.94
C PRO A 148 -1.63 1.58 16.84
N ASP A 149 -1.92 2.31 15.76
CA ASP A 149 -2.67 1.78 14.61
C ASP A 149 -1.79 0.97 13.65
N PHE A 150 -0.47 0.94 13.84
CA PHE A 150 0.48 0.26 12.97
C PHE A 150 1.07 -0.98 13.64
N ASP A 151 1.06 -2.11 12.93
CA ASP A 151 1.54 -3.38 13.47
C ASP A 151 3.08 -3.46 13.40
N GLY A 152 3.71 -3.80 14.52
CA GLY A 152 5.17 -3.92 14.64
C GLY A 152 5.61 -5.30 15.15
N PRO A 153 6.90 -5.64 15.01
CA PRO A 153 7.44 -6.95 15.35
C PRO A 153 7.47 -7.22 16.86
N ASP A 154 7.42 -6.16 17.66
CA ASP A 154 7.57 -6.22 19.12
C ASP A 154 6.25 -6.47 19.86
N GLY A 155 5.13 -6.61 19.13
CA GLY A 155 3.82 -6.89 19.70
C GLY A 155 3.42 -5.90 20.79
N ASP A 156 2.81 -4.77 20.43
CA ASP A 156 1.92 -4.09 21.37
C ASP A 156 0.65 -4.95 21.51
N ASP A 157 0.79 -6.08 22.19
CA ASP A 157 -0.32 -6.81 22.76
C ASP A 157 -0.62 -6.17 24.13
N PRO A 158 -1.61 -5.27 24.24
CA PRO A 158 -1.95 -4.66 25.51
C PRO A 158 -2.43 -5.68 26.56
N ASP A 159 -2.66 -6.95 26.16
CA ASP A 159 -3.12 -8.04 27.01
C ASP A 159 -2.12 -9.22 27.10
N ALA A 160 -0.87 -9.09 26.62
CA ALA A 160 0.12 -10.14 26.83
C ALA A 160 0.44 -10.26 28.34
N PRO A 161 0.19 -11.43 28.98
CA PRO A 161 0.56 -11.59 30.38
C PRO A 161 2.08 -11.44 30.50
N ALA A 162 2.50 -10.65 31.48
CA ALA A 162 3.91 -10.53 31.84
C ALA A 162 4.47 -11.94 32.00
N HIS A 163 5.57 -12.24 31.29
CA HIS A 163 6.32 -13.46 31.54
C HIS A 163 6.79 -13.41 33.00
N GLU A 164 6.10 -14.15 33.87
CA GLU A 164 6.61 -14.49 35.19
C GLU A 164 7.81 -15.42 34.96
N ASP A 165 8.98 -14.84 35.18
CA ASP A 165 10.26 -15.52 35.29
C ASP A 165 10.23 -16.34 36.60
N ASP A 166 9.65 -17.54 36.56
CA ASP A 166 9.80 -18.51 37.65
C ASP A 166 10.92 -19.48 37.29
N GLY A 167 12.13 -19.03 37.59
CA GLY A 167 13.32 -19.84 37.64
C GLY A 167 13.41 -20.65 38.93
N SER A 168 13.53 -21.97 38.75
CA SER A 168 14.12 -23.01 39.63
C SER A 168 13.37 -23.40 40.91
#